data_AF-A0AAE6QCI6-F1
#
_entry.id   AF-A0AAE6QCI6-F1
#
_cell.length_a   1.000
_cell.length_b   1.000
_cell.length_c   1.000
_cell.angle_alpha   90.00
_cell.angle_beta   90.00
_cell.angle_gamma   90.00
#
_symmetry.space_group_name_H-M   'P 1'
#
loop_
_entity.id
_entity.type
_entity.pdbx_description
1 polymer ?
#
loop_
_entity_poly.entity_id
_entity_poly.type
_entity_poly.pdbx_seq_one_letter_code
_entity_poly.pdbx_strand_id
1 'polypeptide(L)'
;MVAREIWGWFFMMLITASCSVIAVFSYLDIKKDLAAVRDGYKQITANDIRTAIIQVNQNLLNSYISHQKENCPTQRVIMSENHDNTSCTQEECLAKLLLSVINLKEAFSADISVKHIIYSIKPTLLKLNDHRINEAINEIERLDSKKLNTFNKLKISFKKIAHDLHYSRSNMMQKVFFKWITVKNQQDILLHNLQEVENYLDNNLWIDALDIAKKELSSVAELESWIQQLEDIVSMEKNISVIYDQLSKYIIKSPGVS
;
A
#
# COMPACT_ATOMS: atom_id res chain seq x y z
N MET A 1 75.18 -8.33 -16.38
CA MET A 1 74.27 -7.46 -17.16
C MET A 1 72.88 -8.07 -17.32
N VAL A 2 72.76 -9.36 -17.65
CA VAL A 2 71.49 -10.07 -17.97
C VAL A 2 70.40 -10.02 -16.87
N ALA A 3 70.75 -10.08 -15.58
CA ALA A 3 69.75 -10.06 -14.50
C ALA A 3 68.98 -8.73 -14.41
N ARG A 4 69.62 -7.60 -14.76
CA ARG A 4 69.03 -6.27 -14.59
C ARG A 4 67.93 -5.97 -15.62
N GLU A 5 68.06 -6.55 -16.83
CA GLU A 5 67.04 -6.47 -17.87
C GLU A 5 65.84 -7.34 -17.54
N ILE A 6 66.05 -8.57 -17.06
CA ILE A 6 64.96 -9.50 -16.72
C ILE A 6 64.05 -8.92 -15.63
N TRP A 7 64.64 -8.31 -14.60
CA TRP A 7 63.88 -7.65 -13.53
C TRP A 7 63.12 -6.40 -14.04
N GLY A 8 63.68 -5.66 -15.00
CA GLY A 8 63.00 -4.53 -15.64
C GLY A 8 61.78 -4.95 -16.44
N TRP A 9 61.88 -6.03 -17.21
CA TRP A 9 60.76 -6.61 -17.96
C TRP A 9 59.68 -7.18 -17.03
N PHE A 10 60.08 -7.79 -15.91
CA PHE A 10 59.14 -8.32 -14.92
C PHE A 10 58.31 -7.21 -14.27
N PHE A 11 58.95 -6.08 -13.91
CA PHE A 11 58.24 -4.91 -13.36
C PHE A 11 57.30 -4.25 -14.39
N MET A 12 57.71 -4.16 -15.66
CA MET A 12 56.85 -3.62 -16.72
C MET A 12 55.60 -4.47 -16.97
N MET A 13 55.73 -5.81 -16.94
CA MET A 13 54.57 -6.71 -17.01
C MET A 13 53.65 -6.59 -15.79
N LEU A 14 54.22 -6.40 -14.59
CA LEU A 14 53.45 -6.25 -13.36
C LEU A 14 52.62 -4.95 -13.33
N ILE A 15 53.19 -3.86 -13.85
CA ILE A 15 52.50 -2.56 -13.96
C ILE A 15 51.40 -2.61 -15.03
N THR A 16 51.65 -3.26 -16.17
CA THR A 16 50.61 -3.40 -17.20
C THR A 16 49.46 -4.31 -16.75
N ALA A 17 49.77 -5.41 -16.05
CA ALA A 17 48.75 -6.27 -15.47
C ALA A 17 47.92 -5.53 -14.40
N SER A 18 48.55 -4.77 -13.50
CA SER A 18 47.81 -4.03 -12.45
C SER A 18 46.93 -2.92 -13.03
N CYS A 19 47.40 -2.18 -14.05
CA CYS A 19 46.59 -1.18 -14.75
C CYS A 19 45.39 -1.82 -15.48
N SER A 20 45.55 -3.01 -16.06
CA SER A 20 44.45 -3.71 -16.74
C SER A 20 43.34 -4.15 -15.77
N VAL A 21 43.71 -4.63 -14.57
CA VAL A 21 42.75 -5.03 -13.54
C VAL A 21 41.97 -3.82 -13.02
N ILE A 22 42.65 -2.69 -12.78
CA ILE A 22 42.00 -1.45 -12.34
C ILE A 22 40.98 -0.96 -13.39
N ALA A 23 41.34 -0.97 -14.68
CA ALA A 23 40.44 -0.56 -15.75
C ALA A 23 39.17 -1.43 -15.85
N VAL A 24 39.30 -2.74 -15.66
CA VAL A 24 38.17 -3.67 -15.67
C VAL A 24 37.25 -3.44 -14.47
N PHE A 25 37.81 -3.22 -13.27
CA PHE A 25 37.01 -2.91 -12.08
C PHE A 25 36.25 -1.58 -12.23
N SER A 26 36.92 -0.53 -12.73
CA SER A 26 36.25 0.76 -13.00
C SER A 26 35.14 0.64 -14.04
N TYR A 27 35.34 -0.18 -15.09
CA TYR A 27 34.31 -0.42 -16.10
C TYR A 27 33.09 -1.18 -15.53
N LEU A 28 33.32 -2.16 -14.66
CA LEU A 28 32.24 -2.91 -14.01
C LEU A 28 31.44 -2.04 -13.03
N ASP A 29 32.09 -1.13 -12.31
CA ASP A 29 31.42 -0.19 -11.40
C ASP A 29 30.51 0.78 -12.16
N ILE A 30 31.03 1.38 -13.24
CA ILE A 30 30.25 2.27 -14.12
C ILE A 30 29.04 1.53 -14.72
N LYS A 31 29.21 0.28 -15.12
CA LYS A 31 28.11 -0.54 -15.67
C LYS A 31 27.03 -0.82 -14.63
N LYS A 32 27.43 -1.04 -13.36
CA LYS A 32 26.50 -1.28 -12.25
C LYS A 32 25.71 -0.01 -11.91
N ASP A 33 26.36 1.13 -11.86
CA ASP A 33 25.69 2.43 -11.65
C ASP A 33 24.72 2.76 -12.79
N LEU A 34 25.09 2.51 -14.05
CA LEU A 34 24.19 2.71 -15.18
C LEU A 34 22.95 1.79 -15.16
N ALA A 35 23.09 0.55 -14.64
CA ALA A 35 21.97 -0.35 -14.48
C ALA A 35 21.02 0.13 -13.36
N ALA A 36 21.57 0.56 -12.22
CA ALA A 36 20.78 1.11 -11.11
C ALA A 36 20.03 2.40 -11.51
N VAL A 37 20.67 3.29 -12.27
CA VAL A 37 20.04 4.50 -12.80
C VAL A 37 18.93 4.16 -13.79
N ARG A 38 19.13 3.15 -14.65
CA ARG A 38 18.10 2.70 -15.61
C ARG A 38 16.87 2.14 -14.92
N ASP A 39 17.07 1.32 -13.90
CA ASP A 39 15.95 0.69 -13.17
C ASP A 39 15.22 1.71 -12.31
N GLY A 40 15.94 2.65 -11.67
CA GLY A 40 15.34 3.80 -10.99
C GLY A 40 14.53 4.69 -11.94
N TYR A 41 15.04 4.97 -13.15
CA TYR A 41 14.32 5.78 -14.13
C TYR A 41 13.06 5.07 -14.63
N LYS A 42 13.10 3.76 -14.88
CA LYS A 42 11.90 2.98 -15.24
C LYS A 42 10.84 2.99 -14.14
N GLN A 43 11.25 2.89 -12.87
CA GLN A 43 10.34 2.91 -11.73
C GLN A 43 9.70 4.29 -11.57
N ILE A 44 10.48 5.37 -11.70
CA ILE A 44 9.97 6.76 -11.67
C ILE A 44 8.96 6.98 -12.80
N THR A 45 9.29 6.59 -14.03
CA THR A 45 8.41 6.80 -15.21
C THR A 45 7.11 6.00 -15.09
N ALA A 46 7.16 4.76 -14.59
CA ALA A 46 5.97 3.95 -14.36
C ALA A 46 5.07 4.51 -13.25
N ASN A 47 5.68 5.04 -12.18
CA ASN A 47 4.95 5.66 -11.10
C ASN A 47 4.29 6.98 -11.55
N ASP A 48 4.99 7.80 -12.33
CA ASP A 48 4.47 9.08 -12.82
C ASP A 48 3.28 8.90 -13.79
N ILE A 49 3.36 7.90 -14.68
CA ILE A 49 2.24 7.53 -15.56
C ILE A 49 1.05 7.00 -14.75
N ARG A 50 1.29 6.15 -13.74
CA ARG A 50 0.23 5.63 -12.86
C ARG A 50 -0.41 6.76 -12.05
N THR A 51 0.38 7.70 -11.56
CA THR A 51 -0.07 8.86 -10.79
C THR A 51 -0.90 9.79 -11.67
N ALA A 52 -0.45 10.07 -12.91
CA ALA A 52 -1.20 10.88 -13.87
C ALA A 52 -2.54 10.24 -14.25
N ILE A 53 -2.59 8.91 -14.47
CA ILE A 53 -3.85 8.19 -14.74
C ILE A 53 -4.80 8.28 -13.54
N ILE A 54 -4.29 8.08 -12.32
CA ILE A 54 -5.09 8.21 -11.09
C ILE A 54 -5.61 9.64 -10.93
N GLN A 55 -4.78 10.65 -11.21
CA GLN A 55 -5.15 12.07 -11.12
C GLN A 55 -6.21 12.46 -12.14
N VAL A 56 -6.10 11.99 -13.39
CA VAL A 56 -7.11 12.22 -14.43
C VAL A 56 -8.43 11.54 -14.07
N ASN A 57 -8.38 10.32 -13.53
CA ASN A 57 -9.57 9.59 -13.12
C ASN A 57 -10.23 10.23 -11.88
N GLN A 58 -9.43 10.71 -10.92
CA GLN A 58 -9.91 11.50 -9.78
C GLN A 58 -10.50 12.84 -10.23
N ASN A 59 -9.89 13.53 -11.19
CA ASN A 59 -10.41 14.80 -11.71
C ASN A 59 -11.73 14.60 -12.47
N LEU A 60 -11.87 13.53 -13.25
CA LEU A 60 -13.13 13.14 -13.89
C LEU A 60 -14.21 12.81 -12.85
N LEU A 61 -13.85 12.05 -11.81
CA LEU A 61 -14.77 11.71 -10.73
C LEU A 61 -15.18 12.96 -9.93
N ASN A 62 -14.24 13.83 -9.60
CA ASN A 62 -14.48 15.09 -8.90
C ASN A 62 -15.33 16.06 -9.73
N SER A 63 -15.09 16.12 -11.05
CA SER A 63 -15.92 16.88 -12.00
C SER A 63 -17.36 16.36 -12.04
N TYR A 64 -17.53 15.03 -12.03
CA TYR A 64 -18.85 14.41 -12.02
C TYR A 64 -19.58 14.63 -10.69
N ILE A 65 -18.86 14.52 -9.57
CA ILE A 65 -19.37 14.80 -8.22
C ILE A 65 -19.70 16.28 -8.05
N SER A 66 -18.86 17.19 -8.55
CA SER A 66 -19.12 18.64 -8.47
C SER A 66 -20.33 19.02 -9.32
N HIS A 67 -20.46 18.45 -10.52
CA HIS A 67 -21.62 18.67 -11.38
C HIS A 67 -22.91 18.11 -10.75
N GLN A 68 -22.84 16.98 -10.03
CA GLN A 68 -23.98 16.51 -9.24
C GLN A 68 -24.26 17.40 -8.02
N LYS A 69 -23.23 17.90 -7.33
CA LYS A 69 -23.36 18.76 -6.15
C LYS A 69 -23.94 20.14 -6.49
N GLU A 70 -23.67 20.65 -7.68
CA GLU A 70 -24.26 21.89 -8.20
C GLU A 70 -25.74 21.72 -8.56
N ASN A 71 -26.13 20.51 -8.98
CA ASN A 71 -27.52 20.17 -9.36
C ASN A 71 -28.36 19.56 -8.23
N CYS A 72 -27.80 19.29 -7.05
CA CYS A 72 -28.51 18.78 -5.88
C CYS A 72 -28.43 19.81 -4.74
N PRO A 73 -29.55 20.44 -4.33
CA PRO A 73 -29.50 21.34 -3.19
C PRO A 73 -29.06 20.57 -1.95
N THR A 74 -28.21 21.21 -1.14
CA THR A 74 -27.60 20.72 0.09
C THR A 74 -28.65 20.25 1.11
N GLN A 75 -29.24 19.08 0.89
CA GLN A 75 -30.09 18.45 1.86
C GLN A 75 -29.17 17.67 2.79
N ARG A 76 -28.97 18.21 4.01
CA ARG A 76 -28.36 17.47 5.13
C ARG A 76 -28.94 16.06 5.14
N VAL A 77 -28.06 15.07 5.04
CA VAL A 77 -28.39 13.65 5.13
C VAL A 77 -28.92 13.38 6.54
N ILE A 78 -30.23 13.47 6.68
CA ILE A 78 -30.99 12.85 7.74
C ILE A 78 -31.84 11.80 7.03
N MET A 79 -31.42 10.54 7.03
CA MET A 79 -32.35 9.45 6.78
C MET A 79 -33.20 9.30 8.04
N SER A 80 -34.23 10.14 8.14
CA SER A 80 -35.28 10.04 9.15
C SER A 80 -36.14 8.83 8.81
N GLU A 81 -36.31 7.91 9.76
CA GLU A 81 -37.16 6.72 9.67
C GLU A 81 -38.67 7.01 9.54
N ASN A 82 -39.08 8.26 9.35
CA ASN A 82 -40.49 8.63 9.25
C ASN A 82 -40.89 8.97 7.81
N HIS A 83 -41.67 8.05 7.24
CA HIS A 83 -42.76 8.20 6.26
C HIS A 83 -42.59 9.13 5.04
N ASP A 84 -42.76 8.49 3.87
CA ASP A 84 -43.60 8.91 2.74
C ASP A 84 -43.45 10.33 2.19
N ASN A 85 -42.84 10.39 0.99
CA ASN A 85 -42.86 11.48 -0.01
C ASN A 85 -41.49 12.04 -0.40
N THR A 86 -40.47 11.19 -0.52
CA THR A 86 -39.43 11.45 -1.53
C THR A 86 -39.53 10.35 -2.57
N SER A 87 -40.21 10.67 -3.68
CA SER A 87 -40.23 9.86 -4.91
C SER A 87 -38.84 9.89 -5.54
N CYS A 88 -37.88 9.29 -4.86
CA CYS A 88 -36.57 9.04 -5.39
C CYS A 88 -36.74 8.02 -6.50
N THR A 89 -36.33 8.36 -7.72
CA THR A 89 -36.21 7.34 -8.76
C THR A 89 -35.20 6.30 -8.29
N GLN A 90 -35.34 5.05 -8.72
CA GLN A 90 -34.41 3.98 -8.33
C GLN A 90 -32.95 4.37 -8.59
N GLU A 91 -32.71 5.14 -9.65
CA GLU A 91 -31.41 5.66 -10.06
C GLU A 91 -30.87 6.73 -9.12
N GLU A 92 -31.70 7.71 -8.71
CA GLU A 92 -31.31 8.72 -7.72
C GLU A 92 -30.95 8.08 -6.37
N CYS A 93 -31.63 7.02 -5.99
CA CYS A 93 -31.40 6.33 -4.72
C CYS A 93 -30.12 5.50 -4.75
N LEU A 94 -29.85 4.84 -5.88
CA LEU A 94 -28.58 4.16 -6.11
C LEU A 94 -27.41 5.15 -6.17
N ALA A 95 -27.59 6.30 -6.81
CA ALA A 95 -26.57 7.35 -6.87
C ALA A 95 -26.25 7.93 -5.47
N LYS A 96 -27.28 8.24 -4.67
CA LYS A 96 -27.11 8.68 -3.27
C LYS A 96 -26.40 7.62 -2.42
N LEU A 97 -26.72 6.34 -2.63
CA LEU A 97 -26.08 5.23 -1.94
C LEU A 97 -24.62 5.08 -2.34
N LEU A 98 -24.32 5.17 -3.64
CA LEU A 98 -22.95 5.13 -4.15
C LEU A 98 -22.12 6.29 -3.58
N LEU A 99 -22.66 7.51 -3.58
CA LEU A 99 -21.99 8.68 -2.98
C LEU A 99 -21.70 8.45 -1.49
N SER A 100 -22.62 7.83 -0.76
CA SER A 100 -22.42 7.51 0.66
C SER A 100 -21.32 6.45 0.86
N VAL A 101 -21.16 5.49 -0.07
CA VAL A 101 -20.07 4.51 -0.07
C VAL A 101 -18.72 5.15 -0.45
N ILE A 102 -18.72 6.13 -1.36
CA ILE A 102 -17.52 6.92 -1.66
C ILE A 102 -17.09 7.71 -0.41
N ASN A 103 -18.03 8.40 0.24
CA ASN A 103 -17.75 9.12 1.49
C ASN A 103 -17.25 8.18 2.59
N LEU A 104 -17.78 6.95 2.67
CA LEU A 104 -17.29 5.92 3.58
C LEU A 104 -15.81 5.60 3.31
N LYS A 105 -15.45 5.37 2.04
CA LYS A 105 -14.08 5.08 1.64
C LYS A 105 -13.14 6.23 1.97
N GLU A 106 -13.52 7.47 1.63
CA GLU A 106 -12.72 8.66 1.93
C GLU A 106 -12.55 8.88 3.42
N ALA A 107 -13.63 8.75 4.20
CA ALA A 107 -13.58 8.85 5.65
C ALA A 107 -12.66 7.77 6.27
N PHE A 108 -12.73 6.54 5.76
CA PHE A 108 -11.86 5.46 6.20
C PHE A 108 -10.38 5.75 5.93
N SER A 109 -10.05 6.21 4.71
CA SER A 109 -8.69 6.60 4.34
C SER A 109 -8.17 7.83 5.09
N ALA A 110 -9.06 8.74 5.48
CA ALA A 110 -8.75 9.95 6.24
C ALA A 110 -8.70 9.72 7.77
N ASP A 111 -8.75 8.47 8.23
CA ASP A 111 -8.75 8.10 9.65
C ASP A 111 -9.95 8.69 10.44
N ILE A 112 -11.07 8.96 9.77
CA ILE A 112 -12.32 9.49 10.36
C ILE A 112 -13.22 8.33 10.79
N SER A 113 -13.94 8.49 11.89
CA SER A 113 -14.90 7.48 12.37
C SER A 113 -15.99 7.19 11.34
N VAL A 114 -15.97 5.96 10.80
CA VAL A 114 -16.89 5.49 9.75
C VAL A 114 -18.18 4.86 10.27
N LYS A 115 -18.27 4.60 11.57
CA LYS A 115 -19.38 3.85 12.21
C LYS A 115 -20.76 4.42 11.87
N HIS A 116 -20.89 5.75 11.92
CA HIS A 116 -22.14 6.43 11.60
C HIS A 116 -22.54 6.29 10.12
N ILE A 117 -21.56 6.29 9.21
CA ILE A 117 -21.79 6.13 7.77
C ILE A 117 -22.26 4.70 7.49
N ILE A 118 -21.59 3.70 8.07
CA ILE A 118 -21.93 2.27 7.93
C ILE A 118 -23.37 2.02 8.39
N TYR A 119 -23.76 2.51 9.57
CA TYR A 119 -25.14 2.32 10.04
C TYR A 119 -26.18 3.03 9.19
N SER A 120 -25.84 4.19 8.62
CA SER A 120 -26.74 4.94 7.74
C SER A 120 -27.01 4.20 6.42
N ILE A 121 -25.97 3.60 5.82
CA ILE A 121 -26.10 2.94 4.50
C ILE A 121 -26.58 1.49 4.58
N LYS A 122 -26.35 0.80 5.70
CA LYS A 122 -26.65 -0.64 5.86
C LYS A 122 -28.09 -1.02 5.48
N PRO A 123 -29.15 -0.36 5.98
CA PRO A 123 -30.53 -0.76 5.67
C PRO A 123 -30.81 -0.70 4.16
N THR A 124 -30.24 0.28 3.47
CA THR A 124 -30.42 0.48 2.03
C THR A 124 -29.65 -0.56 1.22
N LEU A 125 -28.43 -0.92 1.65
CA LEU A 125 -27.65 -1.97 1.00
C LEU A 125 -28.31 -3.35 1.13
N LEU A 126 -28.86 -3.68 2.31
CA LEU A 126 -29.53 -4.96 2.53
C LEU A 126 -30.78 -5.13 1.66
N LYS A 127 -31.48 -4.03 1.31
CA LYS A 127 -32.64 -4.05 0.41
C LYS A 127 -32.31 -4.51 -1.02
N LEU A 128 -31.04 -4.41 -1.44
CA LEU A 128 -30.61 -4.85 -2.76
C LEU A 128 -30.59 -6.38 -2.90
N ASN A 129 -30.65 -7.12 -1.77
CA ASN A 129 -30.58 -8.59 -1.73
C ASN A 129 -29.40 -9.18 -2.52
N ASP A 130 -28.29 -8.45 -2.64
CA ASP A 130 -27.08 -8.91 -3.29
C ASP A 130 -26.21 -9.68 -2.27
N HIS A 131 -25.89 -10.93 -2.60
CA HIS A 131 -25.11 -11.80 -1.71
C HIS A 131 -23.72 -11.24 -1.37
N ARG A 132 -23.02 -10.65 -2.36
CA ARG A 132 -21.67 -10.11 -2.17
C ARG A 132 -21.68 -8.85 -1.33
N ILE A 133 -22.69 -8.00 -1.51
CA ILE A 133 -22.89 -6.81 -0.67
C ILE A 133 -23.16 -7.23 0.78
N ASN A 134 -24.04 -8.21 0.99
CA ASN A 134 -24.37 -8.69 2.33
C ASN A 134 -23.16 -9.30 3.05
N GLU A 135 -22.35 -10.09 2.35
CA GLU A 135 -21.11 -10.65 2.89
C GLU A 135 -20.11 -9.54 3.27
N ALA A 136 -19.92 -8.56 2.39
CA ALA A 136 -19.02 -7.43 2.64
C ALA A 136 -19.45 -6.58 3.84
N ILE A 137 -20.75 -6.36 4.04
CA ILE A 137 -21.28 -5.65 5.21
C ILE A 137 -21.02 -6.44 6.49
N ASN A 138 -21.26 -7.76 6.48
CA ASN A 138 -21.03 -8.59 7.66
C ASN A 138 -19.56 -8.56 8.08
N GLU A 139 -18.64 -8.61 7.11
CA GLU A 139 -17.21 -8.46 7.38
C GLU A 139 -16.84 -7.07 7.90
N ILE A 140 -17.41 -6.01 7.34
CA ILE A 140 -17.23 -4.64 7.84
C ILE A 140 -17.69 -4.51 9.30
N GLU A 141 -18.84 -5.09 9.67
CA GLU A 141 -19.32 -5.07 11.05
C GLU A 141 -18.45 -5.87 12.01
N ARG A 142 -17.98 -7.04 11.56
CA ARG A 142 -17.02 -7.85 12.32
C ARG A 142 -15.74 -7.09 12.57
N LEU A 143 -15.23 -6.36 11.57
CA LEU A 143 -14.01 -5.57 11.66
C LEU A 143 -14.18 -4.29 12.49
N ASP A 144 -15.32 -3.59 12.39
CA ASP A 144 -15.63 -2.42 13.23
C ASP A 144 -15.62 -2.77 14.72
N SER A 145 -16.07 -3.98 15.09
CA SER A 145 -16.04 -4.47 16.47
C SER A 145 -14.63 -4.60 17.06
N LYS A 146 -13.60 -4.77 16.22
CA LYS A 146 -12.21 -4.98 16.64
C LYS A 146 -11.47 -3.69 17.01
N LYS A 147 -12.10 -2.51 16.90
CA LYS A 147 -11.45 -1.19 17.10
C LYS A 147 -10.14 -1.10 16.32
N LEU A 148 -10.24 -1.10 14.99
CA LEU A 148 -9.07 -1.00 14.12
C LEU A 148 -8.24 0.24 14.42
N ASN A 149 -6.91 0.07 14.38
CA ASN A 149 -6.01 1.20 14.33
C ASN A 149 -6.18 1.95 13.01
N THR A 150 -5.79 3.21 13.02
CA THR A 150 -5.84 4.04 11.81
C THR A 150 -4.59 3.80 10.97
N PHE A 151 -4.63 4.10 9.68
CA PHE A 151 -3.48 3.84 8.77
C PHE A 151 -2.21 4.55 9.28
N ASN A 152 -2.36 5.81 9.71
CA ASN A 152 -1.24 6.58 10.25
C ASN A 152 -0.69 5.99 11.56
N LYS A 153 -1.57 5.54 12.47
CA LYS A 153 -1.14 4.88 13.71
C LYS A 153 -0.42 3.57 13.45
N LEU A 154 -0.91 2.78 12.49
CA LEU A 154 -0.30 1.51 12.12
C LEU A 154 1.10 1.74 11.54
N LYS A 155 1.27 2.76 10.69
CA LYS A 155 2.56 3.19 10.16
C LYS A 155 3.55 3.63 11.24
N ILE A 156 3.11 4.47 12.19
CA ILE A 156 3.95 4.89 13.32
C ILE A 156 4.35 3.69 14.19
N SER A 157 3.42 2.78 14.46
CA SER A 157 3.70 1.57 15.24
C SER A 157 4.71 0.67 14.55
N PHE A 158 4.64 0.55 13.21
CA PHE A 158 5.62 -0.20 12.42
C PHE A 158 7.03 0.39 12.58
N LYS A 159 7.18 1.71 12.38
CA LYS A 159 8.48 2.39 12.50
C LYS A 159 9.09 2.18 13.88
N LYS A 160 8.27 2.19 14.94
CA LYS A 160 8.71 1.89 16.30
C LYS A 160 9.20 0.44 16.44
N ILE A 161 8.42 -0.54 15.98
CA ILE A 161 8.80 -1.96 16.05
C ILE A 161 10.08 -2.22 15.25
N ALA A 162 10.20 -1.66 14.04
CA ALA A 162 11.39 -1.77 13.21
C ALA A 162 12.64 -1.19 13.91
N HIS A 163 12.49 -0.03 14.56
CA HIS A 163 13.56 0.60 15.34
C HIS A 163 13.96 -0.25 16.56
N ASP A 164 12.98 -0.76 17.32
CA ASP A 164 13.23 -1.59 18.49
C ASP A 164 13.91 -2.92 18.11
N LEU A 165 13.51 -3.54 16.98
CA LEU A 165 14.17 -4.74 16.43
C LEU A 165 15.62 -4.47 16.02
N HIS A 166 15.90 -3.29 15.46
CA HIS A 166 17.24 -2.86 15.10
C HIS A 166 18.13 -2.67 16.35
N TYR A 167 17.62 -2.01 17.40
CA TYR A 167 18.37 -1.74 18.63
C TYR A 167 18.52 -2.95 19.57
N SER A 168 17.48 -3.77 19.71
CA SER A 168 17.50 -4.99 20.55
C SER A 168 18.61 -5.96 20.12
N ARG A 169 18.82 -6.10 18.80
CA ARG A 169 19.78 -7.06 18.25
C ARG A 169 21.20 -6.53 18.09
N SER A 170 21.41 -5.21 18.04
CA SER A 170 22.75 -4.62 18.08
C SER A 170 23.45 -4.88 19.42
N ASN A 171 22.69 -4.95 20.53
CA ASN A 171 23.20 -5.33 21.85
C ASN A 171 23.53 -6.84 21.99
N MET A 172 22.89 -7.72 21.22
CA MET A 172 23.12 -9.18 21.30
C MET A 172 24.37 -9.62 20.50
N MET A 173 24.75 -8.86 19.46
CA MET A 173 25.91 -9.13 18.60
C MET A 173 27.28 -8.97 19.27
N GLN A 174 27.33 -8.37 20.47
CA GLN A 174 28.59 -8.27 21.24
C GLN A 174 29.02 -9.59 21.90
N LYS A 175 28.20 -10.65 21.92
CA LYS A 175 28.49 -11.84 22.76
C LYS A 175 28.94 -13.13 22.08
N VAL A 176 28.87 -13.32 20.76
CA VAL A 176 29.18 -14.64 20.19
C VAL A 176 29.86 -14.56 18.82
N PHE A 177 31.19 -14.43 18.82
CA PHE A 177 32.02 -14.22 17.63
C PHE A 177 32.17 -15.42 16.66
N PHE A 178 31.51 -16.57 16.88
CA PHE A 178 31.64 -17.73 15.97
C PHE A 178 30.38 -18.06 15.13
N LYS A 179 29.27 -17.32 15.28
CA LYS A 179 28.05 -17.45 14.44
C LYS A 179 27.93 -16.33 13.38
N TRP A 180 29.02 -15.59 13.16
CA TRP A 180 29.02 -14.25 12.56
C TRP A 180 28.62 -14.19 11.08
N ILE A 181 28.96 -15.20 10.26
CA ILE A 181 28.68 -15.16 8.81
C ILE A 181 27.20 -15.43 8.50
N THR A 182 26.59 -16.42 9.15
CA THR A 182 25.17 -16.76 8.96
C THR A 182 24.24 -15.71 9.58
N VAL A 183 24.63 -15.17 10.74
CA VAL A 183 23.86 -14.13 11.44
C VAL A 183 23.90 -12.79 10.69
N LYS A 184 25.03 -12.43 10.07
CA LYS A 184 25.14 -11.20 9.27
C LYS A 184 24.24 -11.24 8.02
N ASN A 185 24.19 -12.39 7.32
CA ASN A 185 23.33 -12.54 6.15
C ASN A 185 21.83 -12.50 6.50
N GLN A 186 21.41 -13.14 7.61
CA GLN A 186 20.02 -13.05 8.08
C GLN A 186 19.63 -11.66 8.61
N GLN A 187 20.60 -10.91 9.14
CA GLN A 187 20.40 -9.52 9.58
C GLN A 187 20.19 -8.58 8.40
N ASP A 188 21.01 -8.71 7.35
CA ASP A 188 20.88 -7.91 6.14
C ASP A 188 19.52 -8.17 5.46
N ILE A 189 19.07 -9.43 5.42
CA ILE A 189 17.76 -9.80 4.85
C ILE A 189 16.60 -9.23 5.67
N LEU A 190 16.61 -9.37 7.00
CA LEU A 190 15.53 -8.85 7.85
C LEU A 190 15.46 -7.32 7.76
N LEU A 191 16.60 -6.63 7.80
CA LEU A 191 16.66 -5.18 7.70
C LEU A 191 16.16 -4.71 6.33
N HIS A 192 16.57 -5.38 5.26
CA HIS A 192 16.08 -5.13 3.91
C HIS A 192 14.55 -5.28 3.85
N ASN A 193 13.99 -6.37 4.36
CA ASN A 193 12.56 -6.62 4.33
C ASN A 193 11.76 -5.61 5.17
N LEU A 194 12.31 -5.16 6.31
CA LEU A 194 11.71 -4.09 7.12
C LEU A 194 11.72 -2.75 6.39
N GLN A 195 12.83 -2.39 5.75
CA GLN A 195 12.94 -1.16 4.95
C GLN A 195 12.04 -1.20 3.73
N GLU A 196 11.92 -2.36 3.09
CA GLU A 196 11.04 -2.57 1.96
C GLU A 196 9.57 -2.38 2.36
N VAL A 197 9.12 -2.99 3.46
CA VAL A 197 7.78 -2.75 4.01
C VAL A 197 7.59 -1.26 4.39
N GLU A 198 8.58 -0.62 5.02
CA GLU A 198 8.51 0.81 5.33
C GLU A 198 8.28 1.66 4.07
N ASN A 199 9.01 1.36 2.99
CA ASN A 199 8.86 2.05 1.71
C ASN A 199 7.47 1.84 1.11
N TYR A 200 6.89 0.64 1.17
CA TYR A 200 5.51 0.42 0.73
C TYR A 200 4.51 1.22 1.56
N LEU A 201 4.66 1.26 2.89
CA LEU A 201 3.83 2.07 3.79
C LEU A 201 3.99 3.58 3.54
N ASP A 202 5.19 4.04 3.18
CA ASP A 202 5.46 5.42 2.81
C ASP A 202 4.80 5.82 1.49
N ASN A 203 4.65 4.88 0.56
CA ASN A 203 3.96 5.06 -0.72
C ASN A 203 2.46 4.71 -0.69
N ASN A 204 1.86 4.46 0.49
CA ASN A 204 0.46 4.03 0.67
C ASN A 204 0.10 2.71 -0.06
N LEU A 205 1.08 1.84 -0.28
CA LEU A 205 0.92 0.54 -0.93
C LEU A 205 0.66 -0.55 0.12
N TRP A 206 -0.51 -0.48 0.77
CA TRP A 206 -0.85 -1.30 1.95
C TRP A 206 -0.97 -2.79 1.66
N ILE A 207 -1.46 -3.17 0.47
CA ILE A 207 -1.57 -4.57 0.05
C ILE A 207 -0.18 -5.17 -0.19
N ASP A 208 0.67 -4.45 -0.92
CA ASP A 208 2.05 -4.89 -1.20
C ASP A 208 2.86 -5.01 0.12
N ALA A 209 2.67 -4.06 1.05
CA ALA A 209 3.26 -4.13 2.38
C ALA A 209 2.78 -5.38 3.16
N LEU A 210 1.49 -5.73 3.07
CA LEU A 210 0.93 -6.91 3.73
C LEU A 210 1.49 -8.21 3.14
N ASP A 211 1.61 -8.30 1.82
CA ASP A 211 2.11 -9.49 1.13
C ASP A 211 3.55 -9.80 1.55
N ILE A 212 4.42 -8.78 1.56
CA ILE A 212 5.82 -8.95 2.00
C ILE A 212 5.89 -9.25 3.48
N ALA A 213 5.11 -8.55 4.31
CA ALA A 213 5.13 -8.80 5.74
C ALA A 213 4.68 -10.22 6.09
N LYS A 214 3.65 -10.76 5.42
CA LYS A 214 3.22 -12.16 5.62
C LYS A 214 4.24 -13.16 5.12
N LYS A 215 4.84 -12.91 3.97
CA LYS A 215 5.76 -13.87 3.34
C LYS A 215 7.12 -13.91 4.05
N GLU A 216 7.67 -12.75 4.37
CA GLU A 216 9.07 -12.62 4.78
C GLU A 216 9.23 -12.24 6.27
N LEU A 217 8.20 -11.66 6.90
CA LEU A 217 8.27 -11.18 8.29
C LEU A 217 7.34 -11.92 9.27
N SER A 218 6.53 -12.88 8.81
CA SER A 218 5.59 -13.64 9.66
C SER A 218 6.27 -14.44 10.77
N SER A 219 7.55 -14.80 10.61
CA SER A 219 8.32 -15.49 11.64
C SER A 219 8.77 -14.57 12.80
N VAL A 220 8.56 -13.26 12.71
CA VAL A 220 8.96 -12.28 13.73
C VAL A 220 7.78 -12.05 14.67
N ALA A 221 7.86 -12.59 15.89
CA ALA A 221 6.78 -12.54 16.88
C ALA A 221 6.33 -11.11 17.21
N GLU A 222 7.26 -10.15 17.24
CA GLU A 222 6.97 -8.74 17.50
C GLU A 222 6.09 -8.09 16.41
N LEU A 223 6.07 -8.66 15.20
CA LEU A 223 5.29 -8.17 14.06
C LEU A 223 3.97 -8.90 13.85
N GLU A 224 3.75 -10.06 14.48
CA GLU A 224 2.54 -10.88 14.28
C GLU A 224 1.25 -10.08 14.52
N SER A 225 1.18 -9.38 15.67
CA SER A 225 0.03 -8.53 16.01
C SER A 225 -0.14 -7.33 15.07
N TRP A 226 0.96 -6.82 14.50
CA TRP A 226 0.94 -5.72 13.55
C TRP A 226 0.45 -6.18 12.18
N ILE A 227 0.93 -7.33 11.70
CA ILE A 227 0.49 -7.95 10.44
C ILE A 227 -1.02 -8.25 10.50
N GLN A 228 -1.52 -8.78 11.62
CA GLN A 228 -2.94 -9.05 11.77
C GLN A 228 -3.79 -7.78 11.70
N GLN A 229 -3.31 -6.67 12.27
CA GLN A 229 -4.00 -5.38 12.17
C GLN A 229 -3.95 -4.80 10.75
N LEU A 230 -2.81 -4.92 10.07
CA LEU A 230 -2.70 -4.52 8.66
C LEU A 230 -3.69 -5.31 7.79
N GLU A 231 -3.78 -6.62 8.01
CA GLU A 231 -4.73 -7.48 7.32
C GLU A 231 -6.19 -7.08 7.58
N ASP A 232 -6.54 -6.79 8.82
CA ASP A 232 -7.90 -6.36 9.18
C ASP A 232 -8.25 -5.02 8.50
N ILE A 233 -7.31 -4.07 8.44
CA ILE A 233 -7.50 -2.78 7.74
C ILE A 233 -7.63 -2.95 6.23
N VAL A 234 -6.73 -3.73 5.61
CA VAL A 234 -6.79 -4.04 4.17
C VAL A 234 -8.08 -4.78 3.81
N SER A 235 -8.54 -5.69 4.68
CA SER A 235 -9.81 -6.39 4.53
C SER A 235 -11.00 -5.43 4.58
N MET A 236 -10.97 -4.45 5.49
CA MET A 236 -12.00 -3.40 5.58
C MET A 236 -12.08 -2.61 4.27
N GLU A 237 -10.95 -2.13 3.75
CA GLU A 237 -10.88 -1.39 2.49
C GLU A 237 -11.37 -2.23 1.30
N LYS A 238 -11.00 -3.51 1.26
CA LYS A 238 -11.43 -4.45 0.23
C LYS A 238 -12.95 -4.62 0.24
N ASN A 239 -13.57 -4.81 1.40
CA ASN A 239 -15.02 -4.99 1.52
C ASN A 239 -15.78 -3.72 1.12
N ILE A 240 -15.29 -2.53 1.50
CA ILE A 240 -15.84 -1.25 1.03
C ILE A 240 -15.78 -1.17 -0.51
N SER A 241 -14.66 -1.58 -1.10
CA SER A 241 -14.48 -1.60 -2.56
C SER A 241 -15.41 -2.61 -3.25
N VAL A 242 -15.67 -3.78 -2.65
CA VAL A 242 -16.64 -4.76 -3.18
C VAL A 242 -18.05 -4.17 -3.25
N ILE A 243 -18.46 -3.42 -2.22
CA ILE A 243 -19.76 -2.73 -2.20
C ILE A 243 -19.81 -1.69 -3.31
N TYR A 244 -18.77 -0.86 -3.44
CA TYR A 244 -18.66 0.14 -4.51
C TYR A 244 -18.76 -0.49 -5.90
N ASP A 245 -18.03 -1.58 -6.15
CA ASP A 245 -18.01 -2.27 -7.44
C ASP A 245 -19.37 -2.88 -7.78
N GLN A 246 -20.06 -3.48 -6.81
CA GLN A 246 -21.41 -4.03 -7.04
C GLN A 246 -22.40 -2.90 -7.33
N LEU A 247 -22.41 -1.83 -6.52
CA LEU A 247 -23.30 -0.70 -6.73
C LEU A 247 -23.08 -0.02 -8.09
N SER A 248 -21.82 0.12 -8.51
CA SER A 248 -21.46 0.66 -9.82
C SER A 248 -22.05 -0.19 -10.95
N LYS A 249 -22.03 -1.53 -10.82
CA LYS A 249 -22.69 -2.43 -11.79
C LYS A 249 -24.20 -2.26 -11.83
N TYR A 250 -24.85 -2.02 -10.68
CA TYR A 250 -26.30 -1.78 -10.64
C TYR A 250 -26.69 -0.51 -11.39
N ILE A 251 -25.88 0.55 -11.29
CA ILE A 251 -26.10 1.80 -12.03
C ILE A 251 -25.88 1.58 -13.53
N ILE A 252 -24.80 0.89 -13.92
CA ILE A 252 -24.48 0.63 -15.34
C ILE A 252 -25.51 -0.32 -16.00
N LYS A 253 -26.11 -1.24 -15.23
CA LYS A 253 -27.16 -2.16 -15.71
C LYS A 253 -28.58 -1.57 -15.70
N SER A 254 -28.80 -0.37 -15.15
CA SER A 254 -30.14 0.23 -15.16
C SER A 254 -30.58 0.50 -16.60
N PRO A 255 -31.73 -0.04 -17.06
CA PRO A 255 -32.21 0.17 -18.41
C PRO A 255 -32.77 1.59 -18.55
N GLY A 256 -31.88 2.55 -18.83
CA GLY A 256 -32.23 3.97 -18.99
C GLY A 256 -31.20 4.82 -19.72
N VAL A 257 -30.01 4.29 -20.04
CA VAL A 257 -29.01 4.99 -20.86
C VAL A 257 -28.92 4.30 -22.24
N SER A 258 -29.89 4.62 -23.09
CA SER A 258 -29.86 4.36 -24.54
C SER A 258 -30.39 5.59 -25.26
#